data_AF-A0A8S3GZ89-F1
#
_entry.id   AF-A0A8S3GZ89-F1
#
_cell.length_a   1.000
_cell.length_b   1.000
_cell.length_c   1.000
_cell.angle_alpha   90.00
_cell.angle_beta   90.00
_cell.angle_gamma   90.00
#
_symmetry.space_group_name_H-M   'P 1'
#
loop_
_entity.id
_entity.type
_entity.pdbx_description
1 polymer ?
#
loop_
_entity_poly.entity_id
_entity_poly.type
_entity_poly.pdbx_seq_one_letter_code
_entity_poly.pdbx_strand_id
1 'polypeptide(L)' 'SSVTPNTGSTQGGTMLNINGNYFSTSTRYPLVVKVGNQPCTILSSTTTIIQCQTPVAPSSSQNQYQG' A
#
# COMPACT_ATOMS: atom_id res chain seq x y z
N SER A 1 -4.65 -15.50 -4.11
CA SER A 1 -3.95 -14.29 -3.64
C SER A 1 -4.51 -13.90 -2.28
N SER A 2 -3.71 -13.25 -1.43
CA SER A 2 -4.12 -12.82 -0.07
C SER A 2 -3.39 -11.55 0.34
N VAL A 3 -3.94 -10.81 1.31
CA VAL A 3 -3.34 -9.59 1.85
C VAL A 3 -3.26 -9.71 3.37
N THR A 4 -2.08 -9.48 3.93
CA THR A 4 -1.83 -9.62 5.37
C THR A 4 -0.91 -8.51 5.89
N PRO A 5 -1.23 -7.86 7.03
CA PRO A 5 -2.47 -7.97 7.78
C PRO A 5 -3.65 -7.33 7.02
N ASN A 6 -4.87 -7.74 7.32
CA ASN A 6 -6.09 -7.15 6.76
C ASN A 6 -6.59 -5.92 7.54
N THR A 7 -5.92 -5.58 8.64
CA THR A 7 -6.17 -4.41 9.48
C THR A 7 -4.85 -3.74 9.85
N GLY A 8 -4.89 -2.45 10.17
CA GLY A 8 -3.68 -1.66 10.45
C GLY A 8 -4.01 -0.31 11.07
N SER A 9 -2.97 0.46 11.39
CA SER A 9 -3.10 1.79 11.99
C SER A 9 -3.58 2.84 11.00
N THR A 10 -4.46 3.75 11.44
CA THR A 10 -4.85 4.94 10.69
C THR A 10 -3.71 5.96 10.58
N GLN A 11 -2.67 5.86 11.41
CA GLN A 11 -1.45 6.65 11.29
C GLN A 11 -0.51 6.14 10.18
N GLY A 12 -0.90 5.09 9.46
CA GLY A 12 -0.05 4.48 8.45
C GLY A 12 1.10 3.67 9.06
N GLY A 13 2.12 3.40 8.26
CA GLY A 13 3.32 2.68 8.69
C GLY A 13 3.13 1.16 8.83
N THR A 14 1.91 0.65 8.63
CA THR A 14 1.62 -0.79 8.68
C THR A 14 2.24 -1.49 7.47
N MET A 15 3.01 -2.54 7.72
CA MET A 15 3.62 -3.40 6.70
C MET A 15 2.57 -4.34 6.12
N LEU A 16 2.27 -4.20 4.84
CA LEU A 16 1.38 -5.09 4.08
C LEU A 16 2.18 -6.04 3.22
N ASN A 17 1.80 -7.32 3.28
CA ASN A 17 2.25 -8.39 2.42
C ASN A 17 1.10 -8.80 1.50
N ILE A 18 1.27 -8.59 0.20
CA ILE A 18 0.33 -8.98 -0.84
C ILE A 18 0.88 -10.24 -1.50
N ASN A 19 0.21 -11.37 -1.30
CA ASN A 19 0.58 -12.65 -1.88
C ASN A 19 -0.20 -12.88 -3.18
N GLY A 20 0.50 -13.28 -4.23
CA GLY A 20 -0.04 -13.56 -5.55
C GLY A 20 0.93 -14.39 -6.36
N ASN A 21 0.79 -14.35 -7.68
CA ASN A 21 1.70 -15.01 -8.60
C ASN A 21 1.95 -14.08 -9.79
N TYR A 22 3.14 -14.18 -10.39
CA TYR A 22 3.54 -13.44 -11.58
C TYR A 22 3.58 -11.92 -11.43
N PHE A 23 3.91 -11.42 -10.23
CA PHE A 23 4.18 -9.99 -10.07
C PHE A 23 5.43 -9.55 -10.84
N SER A 24 5.36 -8.37 -11.45
CA SER A 24 6.48 -7.75 -12.14
C SER A 24 7.58 -7.39 -11.14
N THR A 25 8.78 -7.91 -11.36
CA THR A 25 10.01 -7.49 -10.67
C THR A 25 10.84 -6.52 -11.53
N SER A 26 10.33 -6.14 -12.71
CA SER A 26 11.06 -5.31 -13.66
C SER A 26 10.86 -3.83 -13.36
N THR A 27 11.95 -3.08 -13.35
CA THR A 27 11.95 -1.61 -13.24
C THR A 27 11.33 -0.92 -14.47
N ARG A 28 11.20 -1.63 -15.60
CA ARG A 28 10.52 -1.13 -16.81
C ARG A 28 9.00 -1.02 -16.62
N TYR A 29 8.43 -1.87 -15.77
CA TYR A 29 6.99 -1.93 -15.48
C TYR A 29 6.80 -1.89 -13.96
N PRO A 30 6.94 -0.70 -13.35
CA PRO A 30 6.90 -0.56 -11.91
C PRO A 30 5.53 -0.93 -11.37
N LEU A 31 5.53 -1.67 -10.26
CA LEU A 31 4.31 -1.98 -9.52
C LEU A 31 3.77 -0.72 -8.86
N VAL A 32 2.44 -0.58 -8.85
CA VAL A 32 1.74 0.47 -8.13
C VAL A 32 0.74 -0.18 -7.19
N VAL A 33 0.91 0.07 -5.89
CA VAL A 33 -0.01 -0.41 -4.85
C VAL A 33 -0.67 0.81 -4.20
N LYS A 34 -1.99 0.74 -4.01
CA LYS A 34 -2.78 1.78 -3.33
C LYS A 34 -3.59 1.17 -2.21
N VAL A 35 -3.74 1.91 -1.12
CA VAL A 35 -4.64 1.57 -0.01
C VAL A 35 -5.63 2.72 0.12
N GLY A 36 -6.89 2.44 -0.22
CA GLY A 36 -7.85 3.50 -0.57
C GLY A 36 -7.36 4.29 -1.77
N ASN A 37 -7.33 5.63 -1.66
CA ASN A 37 -6.84 6.52 -2.71
C ASN A 37 -5.38 6.96 -2.54
N GLN A 38 -4.66 6.39 -1.57
CA GLN A 38 -3.31 6.79 -1.22
C GLN A 38 -2.27 5.74 -1.67
N PRO A 39 -1.10 6.15 -2.20
CA PRO A 39 -0.06 5.22 -2.62
C PRO A 39 0.58 4.51 -1.42
N CYS A 40 0.77 3.19 -1.55
CA CYS A 40 1.54 2.39 -0.61
C CYS A 40 3.01 2.38 -1.04
N THR A 41 3.93 2.67 -0.12
CA THR A 41 5.36 2.70 -0.42
C THR A 41 5.86 1.26 -0.58
N ILE A 42 6.16 0.83 -1.81
CA ILE A 42 6.70 -0.51 -2.05
C ILE A 42 8.13 -0.57 -1.53
N LEU A 43 8.39 -1.52 -0.64
CA LEU A 43 9.71 -1.75 -0.05
C LEU A 43 10.45 -2.87 -0.79
N SER A 44 9.73 -3.93 -1.14
CA SER A 44 10.26 -5.04 -1.92
C SER A 44 9.16 -5.73 -2.71
N SER A 45 9.54 -6.40 -3.80
CA SER A 45 8.63 -7.22 -4.58
C SER A 45 9.36 -8.43 -5.14
N THR A 46 8.69 -9.57 -5.11
CA THR A 46 9.07 -10.81 -5.77
C THR A 46 7.95 -11.21 -6.72
N THR A 47 8.13 -12.28 -7.48
CA THR A 47 7.07 -12.80 -8.36
C THR A 47 5.83 -13.29 -7.60
N THR A 48 5.92 -13.48 -6.29
CA THR A 48 4.84 -14.03 -5.45
C THR A 48 4.40 -13.12 -4.31
N ILE A 49 5.23 -12.17 -3.88
CA ILE A 49 4.96 -11.31 -2.72
C ILE A 49 5.31 -9.85 -3.06
N ILE A 50 4.41 -8.93 -2.75
CA ILE A 50 4.71 -7.49 -2.71
C ILE A 50 4.65 -7.05 -1.26
N GLN A 51 5.72 -6.42 -0.79
CA GLN A 51 5.79 -5.84 0.54
C GLN A 51 5.73 -4.31 0.41
N CYS A 52 4.73 -3.70 1.03
CA CYS A 52 4.55 -2.26 0.98
C CYS A 52 4.16 -1.70 2.35
N GLN A 53 4.49 -0.43 2.58
CA GLN A 53 4.13 0.28 3.80
C GLN A 53 2.95 1.21 3.53
N THR A 54 1.90 1.05 4.33
CA THR A 54 0.67 1.86 4.23
C THR A 54 0.93 3.34 4.49
N PRO A 55 0.27 4.23 3.75
CA PRO A 55 0.28 5.66 4.05
C PRO A 55 -0.59 5.95 5.27
N VAL A 56 -0.45 7.15 5.83
CA VAL A 56 -1.40 7.69 6.80
C VAL A 56 -2.79 7.65 6.18
N ALA A 57 -3.77 7.11 6.89
CA ALA A 57 -5.15 7.11 6.41
C ALA A 57 -5.60 8.57 6.23
N PRO A 58 -6.33 8.89 5.15
CA PRO A 58 -6.91 10.22 5.01
C PRO A 58 -7.79 10.47 6.24
N SER A 59 -7.49 11.53 6.98
CA SER A 59 -8.30 11.93 8.11
C SER A 59 -9.69 12.28 7.58
N SER A 60 -10.69 11.44 7.83
CA SER A 60 -12.10 11.83 7.63
C SER A 60 -12.52 13.00 8.54
N SER A 61 -11.61 13.46 9.40
CA SER A 61 -11.63 14.78 10.01
C SER A 61 -10.60 15.66 9.30
N GLN A 62 -11.00 16.33 8.24
CA GLN A 62 -10.81 17.77 8.06
C GLN A 62 -11.45 18.21 6.73
N ASN A 63 -12.78 18.41 6.77
CA ASN A 63 -13.30 19.68 6.28
C ASN A 63 -12.51 20.79 7.00
N GLN A 64 -11.44 21.29 6.40
CA GLN A 64 -10.97 22.63 6.69
C GLN A 64 -11.35 23.46 5.49
N TYR A 65 -12.34 24.32 5.69
CA TYR A 65 -12.56 25.50 4.86
C TYR A 65 -11.22 26.20 4.68
N GLN A 66 -10.70 26.18 3.46
CA GLN A 66 -9.67 27.10 3.04
C GLN A 66 -10.43 28.20 2.30
N GLY A 67 -10.45 29.39 2.92
CA GLY A 67 -11.31 30.52 2.55
C GLY A 67 -11.10 31.07 1.15
#